data_AF-A0A9J8AJ17-F1
#
_entry.id   AF-A0A9J8AJ17-F1
#
_cell.length_a   1.000
_cell.length_b   1.000
_cell.length_c   1.000
_cell.angle_alpha   90.00
_cell.angle_beta   90.00
_cell.angle_gamma   90.00
#
_symmetry.space_group_name_H-M   'P 1'
#
loop_
_entity.id
_entity.type
_entity.pdbx_description
1 polymer ?
#
loop_
_entity_poly.entity_id
_entity_poly.type
_entity_poly.pdbx_seq_one_letter_code
_entity_poly.pdbx_strand_id
1 'polypeptide(L)'
;FDRKHYFYADMPAGYQITQQRVPIAVDSGKSLHDEERSQTLIDLNRAGVGLMELVMCCGEEAAAAVRQLQLILQALGTCQANMAEGQIRVDANVSVHQSGEPLGVRREVKNINSVMHLAKAIGKNTEEKKNYGYQDLPSHLLLCCMHIHSLSLSLRFMPETNLPPLFVYESEFVVIDRLSFQLPELPSVKRTRLVEMYGILQEHRFTLVVRNSKVKLCIFVFVLYYKFLLSEIFFLSSLSETGICSLPLFLSPVSPGAVAVLIILIESSHISSSTAKPVFQKMWKAPKKTVGQIVKEQDLWIIKDKEELQNICQRRVDSHPEEVNPDNYPP
;
A
#
# COMPACT_ATOMS: atom_id res chain seq x y z
N PHE A 1 10.19 -22.07 -24.05
CA PHE A 1 9.14 -21.08 -24.38
C PHE A 1 8.13 -21.77 -25.28
N ASP A 2 6.89 -21.33 -25.23
CA ASP A 2 5.75 -21.88 -25.97
C ASP A 2 4.98 -20.73 -26.63
N ARG A 3 4.42 -21.00 -27.80
CA ARG A 3 3.47 -20.14 -28.50
C ARG A 3 2.06 -20.46 -28.03
N LYS A 4 1.39 -19.46 -27.49
CA LYS A 4 -0.06 -19.48 -27.19
C LYS A 4 -0.79 -18.81 -28.34
N HIS A 5 -1.37 -19.60 -29.22
CA HIS A 5 -2.01 -19.10 -30.44
C HIS A 5 -3.42 -18.55 -30.19
N TYR A 6 -3.65 -17.28 -30.51
CA TYR A 6 -4.96 -16.64 -30.58
C TYR A 6 -4.92 -15.41 -31.50
N PHE A 7 -6.03 -15.11 -32.17
CA PHE A 7 -6.12 -13.98 -33.08
C PHE A 7 -6.83 -12.82 -32.40
N TYR A 8 -6.15 -11.68 -32.35
CA TYR A 8 -6.71 -10.41 -31.90
C TYR A 8 -5.94 -9.26 -32.55
N ALA A 9 -6.62 -8.13 -32.80
CA ALA A 9 -6.04 -7.03 -33.56
C ALA A 9 -4.82 -6.37 -32.88
N ASP A 10 -4.72 -6.48 -31.56
CA ASP A 10 -3.63 -5.98 -30.74
C ASP A 10 -2.43 -6.96 -30.62
N MET A 11 -2.52 -8.14 -31.24
CA MET A 11 -1.49 -9.18 -31.23
C MET A 11 -1.02 -9.47 -32.66
N PRO A 12 -0.03 -8.70 -33.18
CA PRO A 12 0.34 -8.75 -34.60
C PRO A 12 0.92 -10.10 -35.03
N ALA A 13 1.57 -10.83 -34.12
CA ALA A 13 2.14 -12.15 -34.40
C ALA A 13 1.07 -13.26 -34.51
N GLY A 14 -0.16 -13.02 -34.05
CA GLY A 14 -1.19 -14.07 -33.95
C GLY A 14 -0.88 -15.16 -32.92
N TYR A 15 0.14 -14.95 -32.09
CA TYR A 15 0.47 -15.78 -30.94
C TYR A 15 1.24 -14.97 -29.89
N GLN A 16 1.06 -15.35 -28.63
CA GLN A 16 1.80 -14.80 -27.50
C GLN A 16 2.90 -15.79 -27.12
N ILE A 17 4.13 -15.31 -26.95
CA ILE A 17 5.21 -16.12 -26.37
C ILE A 17 4.99 -16.18 -24.86
N THR A 18 5.00 -17.41 -24.32
CA THR A 18 4.84 -17.67 -22.90
C THR A 18 5.71 -18.87 -22.49
N GLN A 19 5.68 -19.27 -21.23
CA GLN A 19 6.12 -20.57 -20.81
C GLN A 19 4.89 -21.23 -20.17
N GLN A 20 4.30 -22.23 -20.81
CA GLN A 20 2.96 -22.73 -20.49
C GLN A 20 2.67 -22.93 -18.99
N ARG A 21 3.68 -23.36 -18.22
CA ARG A 21 3.60 -23.63 -16.78
C ARG A 21 4.44 -22.69 -15.90
N VAL A 22 5.10 -21.69 -16.48
CA VAL A 22 6.09 -20.84 -15.83
C VAL A 22 5.72 -19.38 -16.12
N PRO A 23 5.93 -18.44 -15.20
CA PRO A 23 5.17 -17.21 -15.25
C PRO A 23 5.60 -16.24 -16.37
N ILE A 24 6.51 -16.58 -17.27
CA ILE A 24 7.03 -15.61 -18.25
C ILE A 24 6.09 -15.53 -19.47
N ALA A 25 5.66 -14.32 -19.82
CA ALA A 25 4.83 -14.04 -20.99
C ALA A 25 5.20 -12.68 -21.63
N VAL A 26 4.51 -12.33 -22.71
CA VAL A 26 4.70 -11.06 -23.43
C VAL A 26 3.35 -10.34 -23.56
N ASP A 27 3.31 -9.01 -23.36
CA ASP A 27 2.06 -8.23 -23.42
C ASP A 27 1.58 -8.00 -24.87
N SER A 28 0.27 -7.80 -25.02
CA SER A 28 -0.36 -7.36 -26.26
C SER A 28 -0.39 -5.83 -26.37
N GLY A 29 -0.65 -5.33 -27.58
CA GLY A 29 -0.95 -3.92 -27.82
C GLY A 29 -2.24 -3.47 -27.13
N LYS A 30 -2.72 -2.28 -27.49
CA LYS A 30 -3.97 -1.71 -27.01
C LYS A 30 -4.90 -1.45 -28.19
N SER A 31 -6.16 -1.88 -28.04
CA SER A 31 -7.23 -1.50 -28.96
C SER A 31 -8.00 -0.32 -28.40
N LEU A 32 -8.25 0.69 -29.21
CA LEU A 32 -9.02 1.89 -28.89
C LEU A 32 -10.21 1.97 -29.85
N HIS A 33 -11.42 1.98 -29.32
CA HIS A 33 -12.61 2.11 -30.15
C HIS A 33 -12.93 3.60 -30.36
N ASP A 34 -12.98 4.01 -31.62
CA ASP A 34 -13.39 5.34 -32.05
C ASP A 34 -14.88 5.27 -32.44
N GLU A 35 -15.76 5.72 -31.54
CA GLU A 35 -17.21 5.69 -31.76
C GLU A 35 -17.64 6.60 -32.92
N GLU A 36 -16.97 7.75 -33.12
CA GLU A 36 -17.31 8.71 -34.16
C GLU A 36 -17.07 8.12 -35.56
N ARG A 37 -15.97 7.38 -35.72
CA ARG A 37 -15.60 6.76 -36.99
C ARG A 37 -16.07 5.32 -37.12
N SER A 38 -16.68 4.75 -36.07
CA SER A 38 -17.04 3.32 -35.98
C SER A 38 -15.87 2.40 -36.35
N GLN A 39 -14.67 2.75 -35.89
CA GLN A 39 -13.42 2.04 -36.20
C GLN A 39 -12.66 1.72 -34.92
N THR A 40 -11.77 0.72 -34.99
CA THR A 40 -10.88 0.37 -33.88
C THR A 40 -9.45 0.70 -34.28
N LEU A 41 -8.83 1.61 -33.53
CA LEU A 41 -7.43 2.00 -33.67
C LEU A 41 -6.56 1.07 -32.82
N ILE A 42 -5.44 0.62 -33.37
CA ILE A 42 -4.52 -0.29 -32.69
C ILE A 42 -3.22 0.44 -32.37
N ASP A 43 -2.88 0.49 -31.08
CA ASP A 43 -1.62 1.00 -30.56
C ASP A 43 -0.72 -0.18 -30.15
N LEU A 44 0.41 -0.33 -30.85
CA LEU A 44 1.36 -1.43 -30.63
C LEU A 44 2.55 -1.05 -29.73
N ASN A 45 2.59 0.14 -29.14
CA ASN A 45 3.71 0.59 -28.31
C ASN A 45 3.98 -0.33 -27.09
N ARG A 46 2.96 -1.05 -26.63
CA ARG A 46 3.06 -2.01 -25.50
C ARG A 46 3.32 -3.45 -25.94
N ALA A 47 3.14 -3.76 -27.21
CA ALA A 47 3.31 -5.13 -27.71
C ALA A 47 4.78 -5.54 -27.56
N GLY A 48 5.05 -6.72 -26.98
CA GLY A 48 6.42 -7.18 -26.78
C GLY A 48 6.99 -6.94 -25.37
N VAL A 49 6.31 -6.19 -24.51
CA VAL A 49 6.77 -5.94 -23.12
C VAL A 49 6.73 -7.23 -22.31
N GLY A 50 7.79 -7.52 -21.56
CA GLY A 50 7.88 -8.71 -20.71
C GLY A 50 6.86 -8.69 -19.57
N LEU A 51 6.13 -9.79 -19.41
CA LEU A 51 5.12 -10.00 -18.37
C LEU A 51 5.47 -11.18 -17.47
N MET A 52 4.95 -11.12 -16.25
CA MET A 52 4.99 -12.23 -15.30
C MET A 52 3.56 -12.59 -14.86
N GLU A 53 3.06 -13.77 -15.27
CA GLU A 53 1.75 -14.32 -14.90
C GLU A 53 1.88 -15.20 -13.65
N LEU A 54 1.42 -14.70 -12.49
CA LEU A 54 1.43 -15.45 -11.24
C LEU A 54 0.03 -15.98 -10.94
N VAL A 55 -0.06 -17.28 -10.63
CA VAL A 55 -1.28 -17.87 -10.10
C VAL A 55 -1.09 -18.22 -8.64
N MET A 56 -2.02 -17.75 -7.81
CA MET A 56 -2.03 -17.98 -6.37
C MET A 56 -3.40 -18.49 -5.93
N CYS A 57 -3.38 -19.35 -4.90
CA CYS A 57 -4.57 -19.87 -4.24
C CYS A 57 -4.76 -19.09 -2.94
N CYS A 58 -5.66 -18.10 -2.95
CA CYS A 58 -5.89 -17.24 -1.81
C CYS A 58 -7.37 -17.20 -1.44
N GLY A 59 -7.61 -17.26 -0.13
CA GLY A 59 -8.91 -17.20 0.51
C GLY A 59 -9.62 -15.84 0.35
N GLU A 60 -10.44 -15.48 1.34
CA GLU A 60 -10.90 -14.10 1.56
C GLU A 60 -9.73 -13.09 1.66
N GLU A 61 -8.52 -13.58 1.95
CA GLU A 61 -7.28 -12.82 2.03
C GLU A 61 -6.63 -12.47 0.68
N ALA A 62 -7.26 -12.76 -0.47
CA ALA A 62 -6.69 -12.48 -1.79
C ALA A 62 -6.25 -11.01 -1.96
N ALA A 63 -7.01 -10.05 -1.42
CA ALA A 63 -6.64 -8.65 -1.43
C ALA A 63 -5.36 -8.35 -0.63
N ALA A 64 -5.15 -9.04 0.50
CA ALA A 64 -3.93 -8.93 1.30
C ALA A 64 -2.74 -9.58 0.59
N ALA A 65 -2.95 -10.73 -0.06
CA ALA A 65 -1.93 -11.41 -0.86
C ALA A 65 -1.44 -10.53 -2.02
N VAL A 66 -2.36 -9.90 -2.77
CA VAL A 66 -1.99 -8.95 -3.84
C VAL A 66 -1.22 -7.75 -3.30
N ARG A 67 -1.63 -7.17 -2.16
CA ARG A 67 -0.86 -6.08 -1.52
C ARG A 67 0.54 -6.53 -1.13
N GLN A 68 0.67 -7.72 -0.56
CA GLN A 68 1.97 -8.25 -0.18
C GLN A 68 2.86 -8.49 -1.41
N LEU A 69 2.30 -8.98 -2.51
CA LEU A 69 3.00 -9.12 -3.77
C LEU A 69 3.47 -7.76 -4.32
N GLN A 70 2.63 -6.73 -4.29
CA GLN A 70 3.03 -5.36 -4.68
C GLN A 70 4.26 -4.90 -3.90
N LEU A 71 4.27 -5.11 -2.58
CA LEU A 71 5.40 -4.74 -1.72
C LEU A 71 6.67 -5.54 -2.03
N ILE A 72 6.53 -6.83 -2.35
CA ILE A 72 7.67 -7.67 -2.75
C ILE A 72 8.26 -7.16 -4.07
N LEU A 73 7.44 -6.94 -5.09
CA LEU A 73 7.90 -6.44 -6.39
C LEU A 73 8.57 -5.06 -6.29
N GLN A 74 7.99 -4.17 -5.47
CA GLN A 74 8.58 -2.86 -5.18
C GLN A 74 9.89 -2.97 -4.40
N ALA A 75 10.02 -3.94 -3.49
CA ALA A 75 11.25 -4.17 -2.74
C ALA A 75 12.36 -4.70 -3.65
N LEU A 76 12.04 -5.64 -4.53
CA LEU A 76 12.95 -6.19 -5.54
C LEU A 76 13.36 -5.14 -6.59
N GLY A 77 12.57 -4.07 -6.76
CA GLY A 77 12.84 -3.03 -7.75
C GLY A 77 12.50 -3.45 -9.19
N THR A 78 11.82 -4.58 -9.38
CA THR A 78 11.48 -5.12 -10.70
C THR A 78 10.22 -4.49 -11.30
N CYS A 79 9.27 -4.09 -10.46
CA CYS A 79 8.02 -3.45 -10.88
C CYS A 79 7.50 -2.53 -9.77
N GLN A 80 7.00 -1.33 -10.12
CA GLN A 80 6.35 -0.46 -9.13
C GLN A 80 4.96 -0.98 -8.71
N ALA A 81 4.40 -1.92 -9.48
CA ALA A 81 3.14 -2.62 -9.21
C ALA A 81 1.94 -1.68 -9.02
N ASN A 82 1.90 -0.56 -9.76
CA ASN A 82 0.78 0.36 -9.76
C ASN A 82 -0.40 -0.18 -10.59
N MET A 83 -1.52 -0.50 -9.94
CA MET A 83 -2.73 -1.01 -10.60
C MET A 83 -3.40 0.04 -11.49
N ALA A 84 -3.37 1.32 -11.09
CA ALA A 84 -4.04 2.38 -11.84
C ALA A 84 -3.40 2.62 -13.21
N GLU A 85 -2.08 2.40 -13.31
CA GLU A 85 -1.33 2.47 -14.56
C GLU A 85 -1.31 1.13 -15.32
N GLY A 86 -1.96 0.09 -14.78
CA GLY A 86 -2.03 -1.23 -15.41
C GLY A 86 -0.72 -2.04 -15.36
N GLN A 87 0.21 -1.69 -14.46
CA GLN A 87 1.48 -2.40 -14.25
C GLN A 87 1.29 -3.75 -13.55
N ILE A 88 0.20 -3.91 -12.81
CA ILE A 88 -0.25 -5.20 -12.26
C ILE A 88 -1.74 -5.34 -12.57
N ARG A 89 -2.11 -6.46 -13.17
CA ARG A 89 -3.49 -6.80 -13.52
C ARG A 89 -3.85 -8.07 -12.75
N VAL A 90 -5.06 -8.11 -12.21
CA VAL A 90 -5.54 -9.24 -11.41
C VAL A 90 -6.88 -9.68 -11.95
N ASP A 91 -6.98 -10.96 -12.29
CA ASP A 91 -8.24 -11.63 -12.58
C ASP A 91 -8.53 -12.61 -11.44
N ALA A 92 -9.74 -12.58 -10.91
CA ALA A 92 -10.13 -13.38 -9.75
C ALA A 92 -11.04 -14.54 -10.16
N ASN A 93 -10.64 -15.76 -9.82
CA ASN A 93 -11.48 -16.95 -9.97
C ASN A 93 -12.09 -17.31 -8.62
N VAL A 94 -13.41 -17.13 -8.51
CA VAL A 94 -14.17 -17.33 -7.27
C VAL A 94 -15.07 -18.55 -7.42
N SER A 95 -14.97 -19.46 -6.46
CA SER A 95 -15.94 -20.54 -6.25
C SER A 95 -16.30 -20.56 -4.77
N VAL A 96 -17.60 -20.72 -4.49
CA VAL A 96 -18.17 -20.74 -3.14
C VAL A 96 -18.98 -22.02 -3.00
N HIS A 97 -18.76 -22.77 -1.92
CA HIS A 97 -19.39 -24.04 -1.58
C HIS A 97 -19.56 -24.14 -0.06
N GLN A 98 -20.45 -25.02 0.41
CA GLN A 98 -20.51 -25.34 1.84
C GLN A 98 -19.34 -26.23 2.25
N SER A 99 -18.94 -26.14 3.52
CA SER A 99 -17.88 -27.00 4.05
C SER A 99 -18.26 -28.48 3.92
N GLY A 100 -17.43 -29.26 3.23
CA GLY A 100 -17.68 -30.69 2.97
C GLY A 100 -18.37 -30.98 1.63
N GLU A 101 -18.86 -29.98 0.91
CA GLU A 101 -19.43 -30.13 -0.43
C GLU A 101 -18.37 -29.97 -1.54
N PRO A 102 -18.60 -30.51 -2.75
CA PRO A 102 -17.75 -30.22 -3.90
C PRO A 102 -17.77 -28.73 -4.27
N LEU A 103 -16.71 -28.26 -4.94
CA LEU A 103 -16.59 -26.88 -5.41
C LEU A 103 -17.81 -26.48 -6.25
N GLY A 104 -18.42 -25.34 -5.90
CA GLY A 104 -19.54 -24.79 -6.64
C GLY A 104 -19.12 -24.15 -7.97
N VAL A 105 -20.11 -23.58 -8.66
CA VAL A 105 -19.92 -22.89 -9.95
C VAL A 105 -18.82 -21.83 -9.86
N ARG A 106 -17.83 -21.93 -10.76
CA ARG A 106 -16.73 -20.97 -10.91
C ARG A 106 -17.22 -19.71 -11.62
N ARG A 107 -16.92 -18.55 -11.04
CA ARG A 107 -17.06 -17.24 -11.68
C ARG A 107 -15.69 -16.60 -11.84
N GLU A 108 -15.39 -16.14 -13.04
CA GLU A 108 -14.19 -15.37 -13.34
C GLU A 108 -14.55 -13.87 -13.36
N VAL A 109 -13.93 -13.09 -12.48
CA VAL A 109 -14.08 -11.63 -12.43
C VAL A 109 -12.83 -11.00 -13.05
N LYS A 110 -13.04 -10.27 -14.14
CA LYS A 110 -11.97 -9.58 -14.89
C LYS A 110 -12.00 -8.08 -14.66
N ASN A 111 -10.96 -7.39 -15.13
CA ASN A 111 -10.86 -5.92 -15.12
C ASN A 111 -10.86 -5.31 -13.71
N ILE A 112 -10.10 -5.94 -12.80
CA ILE A 112 -9.97 -5.47 -11.42
C ILE A 112 -8.82 -4.48 -11.33
N ASN A 113 -9.17 -3.19 -11.33
CA ASN A 113 -8.19 -2.09 -11.38
C ASN A 113 -7.73 -1.58 -10.00
N SER A 114 -8.24 -2.13 -8.90
CA SER A 114 -7.75 -1.80 -7.56
C SER A 114 -7.92 -2.97 -6.59
N VAL A 115 -7.08 -3.00 -5.55
CA VAL A 115 -7.20 -3.98 -4.47
C VAL A 115 -8.54 -3.86 -3.73
N MET A 116 -9.09 -2.65 -3.63
CA MET A 116 -10.40 -2.44 -3.03
C MET A 116 -11.51 -3.07 -3.88
N HIS A 117 -11.43 -2.91 -5.21
CA HIS A 117 -12.35 -3.56 -6.13
C HIS A 117 -12.22 -5.08 -6.08
N LEU A 118 -11.01 -5.62 -5.90
CA LEU A 118 -10.79 -7.05 -5.69
C LEU A 118 -11.51 -7.55 -4.43
N ALA A 119 -11.29 -6.90 -3.29
CA ALA A 119 -11.92 -7.28 -2.03
C ALA A 119 -13.46 -7.21 -2.13
N LYS A 120 -13.99 -6.14 -2.75
CA LYS A 120 -15.43 -5.96 -2.94
C LYS A 120 -16.01 -7.01 -3.89
N ALA A 121 -15.30 -7.36 -4.97
CA ALA A 121 -15.74 -8.38 -5.91
C ALA A 121 -15.81 -9.76 -5.27
N ILE A 122 -14.83 -10.10 -4.43
CA ILE A 122 -14.83 -11.37 -3.69
C ILE A 122 -15.96 -11.38 -2.65
N GLY A 123 -16.06 -10.34 -1.83
CA GLY A 123 -17.10 -10.23 -0.79
C GLY A 123 -18.53 -10.30 -1.34
N LYS A 124 -18.81 -9.59 -2.44
CA LYS A 124 -20.15 -9.60 -3.06
C LYS A 124 -20.55 -10.99 -3.56
N ASN A 125 -19.62 -11.73 -4.19
CA ASN A 125 -19.90 -13.08 -4.66
C ASN A 125 -20.17 -14.06 -3.50
N THR A 126 -19.55 -13.82 -2.34
CA THR A 126 -19.82 -14.56 -1.11
C THR A 126 -21.21 -14.24 -0.55
N GLU A 127 -21.58 -12.96 -0.48
CA GLU A 127 -22.88 -12.51 0.05
C GLU A 127 -24.06 -12.90 -0.85
N GLU A 128 -23.93 -12.75 -2.17
CA GLU A 128 -24.98 -13.13 -3.13
C GLU A 128 -25.40 -14.59 -2.94
N LYS A 129 -24.47 -15.52 -2.70
CA LYS A 129 -24.83 -16.92 -2.41
C LYS A 129 -25.48 -17.12 -1.05
N LYS A 130 -25.10 -16.38 0.00
CA LYS A 130 -25.78 -16.47 1.31
C LYS A 130 -27.27 -16.14 1.19
N ASN A 131 -27.62 -15.17 0.33
CA ASN A 131 -29.01 -14.76 0.08
C ASN A 131 -29.85 -15.81 -0.68
N TYR A 132 -29.24 -16.75 -1.41
CA TYR A 132 -29.95 -17.83 -2.12
C TYR A 132 -30.32 -19.03 -1.22
N GLY A 133 -30.35 -18.86 0.11
CA GLY A 133 -30.86 -19.88 1.05
C GLY A 133 -29.79 -20.61 1.86
N TYR A 134 -28.54 -20.15 1.83
CA TYR A 134 -27.47 -20.73 2.63
C TYR A 134 -27.22 -19.85 3.87
N GLN A 135 -28.14 -19.92 4.84
CA GLN A 135 -28.16 -19.05 6.03
C GLN A 135 -27.07 -19.34 7.07
N ASP A 136 -26.52 -20.56 7.08
CA ASP A 136 -25.48 -20.99 8.04
C ASP A 136 -24.19 -21.43 7.32
N LEU A 137 -23.50 -20.51 6.63
CA LEU A 137 -22.10 -20.78 6.25
C LEU A 137 -21.18 -20.38 7.42
N PRO A 138 -20.48 -21.34 8.06
CA PRO A 138 -19.42 -21.01 8.99
C PRO A 138 -18.34 -20.18 8.28
N SER A 139 -17.68 -19.32 9.05
CA SER A 139 -16.62 -18.36 8.68
C SER A 139 -15.35 -18.96 8.04
N HIS A 140 -15.42 -20.20 7.58
CA HIS A 140 -14.38 -20.87 6.80
C HIS A 140 -14.85 -20.97 5.35
N LEU A 141 -14.94 -19.82 4.68
CA LEU A 141 -15.06 -19.81 3.24
C LEU A 141 -13.73 -20.31 2.65
N LEU A 142 -13.69 -21.57 2.23
CA LEU A 142 -12.55 -22.10 1.50
C LEU A 142 -12.62 -21.56 0.07
N LEU A 143 -12.18 -20.31 -0.10
CA LEU A 143 -11.99 -19.70 -1.41
C LEU A 143 -10.73 -20.30 -2.02
N CYS A 144 -10.88 -21.48 -2.62
CA CYS A 144 -9.81 -22.11 -3.37
C CYS A 144 -9.72 -21.42 -4.72
N CYS A 145 -8.65 -20.65 -4.98
CA CYS A 145 -8.28 -20.42 -6.38
C CYS A 145 -7.78 -21.76 -6.91
N MET A 146 -8.52 -22.34 -7.83
CA MET A 146 -8.04 -23.49 -8.57
C MET A 146 -7.38 -22.96 -9.84
N HIS A 147 -6.16 -23.41 -10.08
CA HIS A 147 -5.59 -23.38 -11.41
C HIS A 147 -6.39 -24.34 -12.30
N ILE A 148 -6.45 -24.02 -13.60
CA ILE A 148 -6.85 -24.85 -14.75
C ILE A 148 -8.14 -24.39 -15.46
N HIS A 149 -7.91 -23.97 -16.71
CA HIS A 149 -8.82 -23.79 -17.85
C HIS A 149 -10.07 -22.94 -17.64
N SER A 150 -10.01 -21.70 -18.12
CA SER A 150 -11.19 -21.06 -18.68
C SER A 150 -11.82 -21.99 -19.73
N LEU A 151 -13.15 -22.04 -19.76
CA LEU A 151 -13.91 -22.76 -20.76
C LEU A 151 -13.42 -22.41 -22.19
N SER A 152 -13.00 -23.44 -22.92
CA SER A 152 -13.22 -23.63 -24.37
C SER A 152 -12.89 -22.48 -25.32
N LEU A 153 -11.64 -22.02 -25.35
CA LEU A 153 -10.93 -21.97 -26.62
C LEU A 153 -9.75 -22.93 -26.48
N SER A 154 -9.66 -23.90 -27.38
CA SER A 154 -8.51 -24.78 -27.49
C SER A 154 -7.30 -23.95 -27.95
N LEU A 155 -6.73 -23.19 -27.02
CA LEU A 155 -5.47 -22.51 -27.24
C LEU A 155 -4.44 -23.58 -27.60
N ARG A 156 -4.02 -23.57 -28.86
CA ARG A 156 -3.00 -24.50 -29.35
C ARG A 156 -1.68 -23.99 -28.81
N PHE A 157 -1.12 -24.75 -27.87
CA PHE A 157 0.24 -24.52 -27.39
C PHE A 157 1.19 -25.31 -28.27
N MET A 158 2.27 -24.66 -28.72
CA MET A 158 3.36 -25.31 -29.46
C MET A 158 4.70 -24.78 -28.95
N PRO A 159 5.76 -25.59 -28.91
CA PRO A 159 7.10 -25.11 -28.55
C PRO A 159 7.53 -23.95 -29.45
N GLU A 160 8.10 -22.91 -28.87
CA GLU A 160 8.67 -21.78 -29.61
C GLU A 160 10.02 -22.22 -30.22
N THR A 161 10.06 -22.31 -31.55
CA THR A 161 11.24 -22.78 -32.29
C THR A 161 12.29 -21.71 -32.50
N ASN A 162 11.92 -20.43 -32.43
CA ASN A 162 12.82 -19.32 -32.70
C ASN A 162 13.69 -18.96 -31.48
N LEU A 163 13.31 -19.43 -30.29
CA LEU A 163 14.06 -19.20 -29.06
C LEU A 163 14.65 -20.52 -28.55
N PRO A 164 15.98 -20.62 -28.40
CA PRO A 164 16.58 -21.81 -27.82
C PRO A 164 16.14 -21.99 -26.35
N PRO A 165 16.22 -23.22 -25.81
CA PRO A 165 16.01 -23.47 -24.39
C PRO A 165 16.94 -22.60 -23.53
N LEU A 166 16.38 -22.00 -22.48
CA LEU A 166 17.15 -21.20 -21.53
C LEU A 166 17.60 -22.08 -20.36
N PHE A 167 18.91 -22.36 -20.28
CA PHE A 167 19.51 -23.07 -19.14
C PHE A 167 20.01 -22.06 -18.11
N VAL A 168 19.34 -21.98 -16.95
CA VAL A 168 19.63 -20.94 -15.95
C VAL A 168 20.84 -21.29 -15.07
N TYR A 169 21.07 -22.58 -14.79
CA TYR A 169 22.14 -23.04 -13.88
C TYR A 169 23.52 -23.16 -14.55
N GLU A 170 23.56 -23.29 -15.86
CA GLU A 170 24.80 -23.52 -16.64
C GLU A 170 25.21 -22.28 -17.45
N SER A 171 24.51 -21.15 -17.25
CA SER A 171 24.72 -19.93 -18.03
C SER A 171 25.76 -19.02 -17.37
N GLU A 172 26.76 -18.59 -18.15
CA GLU A 172 27.70 -17.53 -17.74
C GLU A 172 27.00 -16.17 -17.50
N PHE A 173 25.79 -16.00 -18.04
CA PHE A 173 25.04 -14.74 -17.98
C PHE A 173 24.16 -14.62 -16.74
N VAL A 174 23.66 -15.74 -16.18
CA VAL A 174 22.77 -15.74 -15.01
C VAL A 174 23.44 -16.45 -13.85
N VAL A 175 24.20 -15.69 -13.07
CA VAL A 175 24.86 -16.22 -11.87
C VAL A 175 23.90 -16.14 -10.68
N ILE A 176 23.23 -17.26 -10.38
CA ILE A 176 22.22 -17.36 -9.31
C ILE A 176 22.80 -16.93 -7.96
N ASP A 177 24.03 -17.29 -7.66
CA ASP A 177 24.69 -16.90 -6.40
C ASP A 177 24.86 -15.39 -6.29
N ARG A 178 25.27 -14.71 -7.37
CA ARG A 178 25.37 -13.25 -7.37
C ARG A 178 24.01 -12.59 -7.18
N LEU A 179 22.98 -13.14 -7.83
CA LEU A 179 21.61 -12.64 -7.69
C LEU A 179 21.12 -12.81 -6.25
N SER A 180 21.37 -13.96 -5.61
CA SER A 180 20.94 -14.21 -4.24
C SER A 180 21.57 -13.23 -3.25
N PHE A 181 22.84 -12.85 -3.44
CA PHE A 181 23.51 -11.81 -2.64
C PHE A 181 22.97 -10.40 -2.90
N GLN A 182 22.46 -10.11 -4.10
CA GLN A 182 21.90 -8.80 -4.45
C GLN A 182 20.44 -8.64 -4.03
N LEU A 183 19.75 -9.73 -3.66
CA LEU A 183 18.34 -9.66 -3.29
C LEU A 183 18.17 -8.78 -2.04
N PRO A 184 17.28 -7.77 -2.10
CA PRO A 184 17.00 -6.92 -0.95
C PRO A 184 16.22 -7.68 0.12
N GLU A 185 16.30 -7.17 1.35
CA GLU A 185 15.51 -7.68 2.47
C GLU A 185 14.01 -7.64 2.14
N LEU A 186 13.35 -8.81 2.18
CA LEU A 186 11.93 -8.90 1.88
C LEU A 186 11.08 -8.16 2.93
N PRO A 187 9.91 -7.62 2.54
CA PRO A 187 9.01 -6.91 3.44
C PRO A 187 8.66 -7.66 4.73
N SER A 188 8.46 -8.98 4.67
CA SER A 188 8.16 -9.82 5.84
C SER A 188 9.33 -9.87 6.82
N VAL A 189 10.52 -10.17 6.33
CA VAL A 189 11.76 -10.24 7.12
C VAL A 189 12.04 -8.89 7.78
N LYS A 190 11.88 -7.80 7.01
CA LYS A 190 12.03 -6.44 7.51
C LYS A 190 11.07 -6.11 8.65
N ARG A 191 9.82 -6.57 8.59
CA ARG A 191 8.85 -6.38 9.70
C ARG A 191 9.32 -7.08 10.97
N THR A 192 9.76 -8.33 10.85
CA THR A 192 10.25 -9.12 11.99
C THR A 192 11.48 -8.47 12.62
N ARG A 193 12.47 -8.13 11.80
CA ARG A 193 13.69 -7.45 12.26
C ARG A 193 13.39 -6.13 12.96
N LEU A 194 12.45 -5.34 12.44
CA LEU A 194 12.06 -4.07 13.05
C LEU A 194 11.41 -4.26 14.42
N VAL A 195 10.60 -5.29 14.60
CA VAL A 195 9.99 -5.62 15.91
C VAL A 195 11.06 -6.09 16.90
N GLU A 196 11.95 -6.99 16.48
CA GLU A 196 12.99 -7.56 17.36
C GLU A 196 14.05 -6.53 17.77
N MET A 197 14.52 -5.70 16.83
CA MET A 197 15.57 -4.72 17.10
C MET A 197 15.07 -3.47 17.82
N TYR A 198 13.84 -3.01 17.54
CA TYR A 198 13.34 -1.72 18.01
C TYR A 198 12.11 -1.82 18.93
N GLY A 199 11.61 -3.02 19.23
CA GLY A 199 10.50 -3.22 20.16
C GLY A 199 9.17 -2.61 19.68
N ILE A 200 8.95 -2.51 18.37
CA ILE A 200 7.74 -1.92 17.78
C ILE A 200 6.53 -2.81 18.08
N LEU A 201 5.39 -2.21 18.46
CA LEU A 201 4.13 -2.95 18.58
C LEU A 201 3.76 -3.64 17.25
N GLN A 202 3.23 -4.86 17.35
CA GLN A 202 2.84 -5.69 16.20
C GLN A 202 1.88 -4.99 15.24
N GLU A 203 1.04 -4.09 15.75
CA GLU A 203 0.04 -3.35 14.96
C GLU A 203 0.68 -2.35 13.98
N HIS A 204 1.82 -1.76 14.35
CA HIS A 204 2.47 -0.70 13.57
C HIS A 204 3.43 -1.23 12.50
N ARG A 205 3.74 -2.53 12.52
CA ARG A 205 4.70 -3.16 11.59
C ARG A 205 4.27 -3.04 10.11
N PHE A 206 2.97 -3.06 9.84
CA PHE A 206 2.45 -3.04 8.47
C PHE A 206 2.60 -1.66 7.82
N THR A 207 2.29 -0.59 8.54
CA THR A 207 2.33 0.79 8.03
C THR A 207 3.74 1.23 7.60
N LEU A 208 4.77 0.71 8.27
CA LEU A 208 6.17 1.11 8.06
C LEU A 208 6.77 0.58 6.76
N VAL A 209 6.34 -0.60 6.35
CA VAL A 209 6.92 -1.30 5.20
C VAL A 209 6.20 -0.95 3.90
N VAL A 210 5.04 -0.30 3.97
CA VAL A 210 4.17 0.00 2.81
C VAL A 210 4.76 0.98 1.80
N ARG A 211 5.78 1.77 2.15
CA ARG A 211 6.47 2.66 1.18
C ARG A 211 7.98 2.56 1.37
N ASN A 212 8.68 2.05 0.36
CA ASN A 212 10.14 1.96 0.25
C ASN A 212 10.87 3.33 0.22
N SER A 213 10.35 4.37 0.91
CA SER A 213 11.10 5.59 1.11
C SER A 213 12.08 5.38 2.26
N LYS A 214 13.38 5.34 1.95
CA LYS A 214 14.50 5.36 2.93
C LYS A 214 14.27 6.41 4.04
N VAL A 215 13.58 7.50 3.72
CA VAL A 215 13.22 8.60 4.64
C VAL A 215 12.22 8.22 5.73
N LYS A 216 11.25 7.32 5.47
CA LYS A 216 10.37 6.82 6.54
C LYS A 216 11.14 6.01 7.58
N LEU A 217 12.14 5.23 7.16
CA LEU A 217 12.95 4.45 8.08
C LEU A 217 13.84 5.35 8.94
N CYS A 218 14.51 6.35 8.37
CA CYS A 218 15.38 7.25 9.16
C CYS A 218 14.60 8.15 10.13
N ILE A 219 13.47 8.74 9.71
CA ILE A 219 12.65 9.57 10.61
C ILE A 219 12.04 8.71 11.71
N PHE A 220 11.58 7.51 11.39
CA PHE A 220 10.88 6.65 12.34
C PHE A 220 11.81 5.86 13.26
N VAL A 221 13.00 5.43 12.81
CA VAL A 221 14.04 4.85 13.68
C VAL A 221 14.49 5.88 14.74
N PHE A 222 14.49 7.17 14.40
CA PHE A 222 14.77 8.24 15.35
C PHE A 222 13.63 8.47 16.35
N VAL A 223 12.38 8.40 15.88
CA VAL A 223 11.17 8.45 16.73
C VAL A 223 11.16 7.28 17.72
N LEU A 224 11.50 6.07 17.28
CA LEU A 224 11.45 4.86 18.12
C LEU A 224 12.47 4.84 19.26
N TYR A 225 13.53 5.65 19.19
CA TYR A 225 14.47 5.79 20.32
C TYR A 225 13.78 6.41 21.54
N TYR A 226 12.75 7.23 21.32
CA TYR A 226 11.91 7.82 22.35
C TYR A 226 10.57 7.08 22.34
N LYS A 227 10.40 6.16 23.30
CA LYS A 227 9.32 5.16 23.44
C LYS A 227 7.86 5.67 23.43
N PHE A 228 7.59 6.91 23.03
CA PHE A 228 6.29 7.55 23.14
C PHE A 228 6.00 8.42 21.90
N LEU A 229 4.74 8.41 21.46
CA LEU A 229 4.17 9.10 20.28
C LEU A 229 4.18 8.37 18.93
N LEU A 230 3.70 7.13 18.90
CA LEU A 230 3.23 6.50 17.66
C LEU A 230 1.81 6.92 17.27
N SER A 231 0.98 7.31 18.24
CA SER A 231 -0.41 7.73 18.01
C SER A 231 -0.54 9.09 17.32
N GLU A 232 0.48 9.97 17.43
CA GLU A 232 0.45 11.30 16.83
C GLU A 232 1.22 11.41 15.50
N ILE A 233 2.11 10.45 15.22
CA ILE A 233 2.73 10.26 13.90
C ILE A 233 1.77 9.61 12.90
N PHE A 234 0.69 9.00 13.36
CA PHE A 234 -0.48 8.66 12.54
C PHE A 234 -1.08 9.90 11.84
N PHE A 235 -0.83 11.12 12.37
CA PHE A 235 -1.22 12.38 11.73
C PHE A 235 -0.33 12.76 10.54
N LEU A 236 0.93 12.30 10.49
CA LEU A 236 1.79 12.48 9.31
C LEU A 236 1.31 11.67 8.10
N SER A 237 0.67 10.51 8.34
CA SER A 237 -0.08 9.79 7.31
C SER A 237 -1.35 10.51 6.89
N SER A 238 -2.08 11.12 7.83
CA SER A 238 -3.33 11.84 7.52
C SER A 238 -3.10 13.18 6.81
N LEU A 239 -1.94 13.83 7.01
CA LEU A 239 -1.53 14.99 6.21
C LEU A 239 -1.33 14.65 4.72
N SER A 240 -1.00 13.39 4.38
CA SER A 240 -1.00 12.95 2.98
C SER A 240 -2.41 12.74 2.40
N GLU A 241 -3.42 12.52 3.25
CA GLU A 241 -4.84 12.43 2.85
C GLU A 241 -5.50 13.80 2.65
N THR A 242 -4.94 14.88 3.23
CA THR A 242 -5.45 16.25 3.04
C THR A 242 -5.13 16.89 1.69
N GLY A 243 -4.46 16.17 0.77
CA GLY A 243 -4.24 16.65 -0.61
C GLY A 243 -3.26 17.83 -0.76
N ILE A 244 -2.54 18.21 0.29
CA ILE A 244 -1.72 19.43 0.29
C ILE A 244 -0.38 19.24 -0.45
N CYS A 245 0.11 18.02 -0.69
CA CYS A 245 1.31 17.80 -1.50
C CYS A 245 1.38 16.36 -2.04
N SER A 246 1.44 16.20 -3.36
CA SER A 246 1.77 14.96 -4.08
C SER A 246 3.29 14.66 -4.13
N LEU A 247 4.10 15.38 -3.35
CA LEU A 247 5.55 15.21 -3.35
C LEU A 247 5.95 13.87 -2.70
N PRO A 248 6.83 13.09 -3.34
CA PRO A 248 7.38 11.90 -2.72
C PRO A 248 8.12 12.32 -1.43
N LEU A 249 7.83 11.63 -0.33
CA LEU A 249 8.34 11.91 1.02
C LEU A 249 9.88 12.02 1.14
N PHE A 250 10.63 11.62 0.11
CA PHE A 250 12.08 11.83 0.04
C PHE A 250 12.46 13.32 -0.07
N LEU A 251 11.55 14.14 -0.62
CA LEU A 251 11.65 15.59 -0.73
C LEU A 251 10.96 16.31 0.44
N SER A 252 10.80 15.63 1.58
CA SER A 252 10.26 16.26 2.78
C SER A 252 11.11 17.48 3.15
N PRO A 253 10.50 18.67 3.30
CA PRO A 253 11.22 19.87 3.72
C PRO A 253 11.66 19.77 5.19
N VAL A 254 11.07 18.85 5.97
CA VAL A 254 11.41 18.62 7.38
C VAL A 254 12.44 17.50 7.52
N SER A 255 13.55 17.80 8.21
CA SER A 255 14.63 16.85 8.49
C SER A 255 14.30 15.93 9.68
N PRO A 256 14.87 14.70 9.73
CA PRO A 256 14.70 13.79 10.85
C PRO A 256 15.12 14.40 12.20
N GLY A 257 16.21 15.17 12.22
CA GLY A 257 16.69 15.83 13.44
C GLY A 257 15.71 16.87 13.97
N ALA A 258 15.00 17.59 13.10
CA ALA A 258 14.00 18.55 13.53
C ALA A 258 12.78 17.87 14.20
N VAL A 259 12.38 16.70 13.71
CA VAL A 259 11.31 15.89 14.33
C VAL A 259 11.75 15.36 15.71
N ALA A 260 13.01 14.93 15.84
CA ALA A 260 13.56 14.47 17.11
C ALA A 260 13.49 15.56 18.20
N VAL A 261 13.86 16.80 17.86
CA VAL A 261 13.78 17.94 18.78
C VAL A 261 12.34 18.19 19.23
N LEU A 262 11.36 18.09 18.33
CA LEU A 262 9.94 18.24 18.68
C LEU A 262 9.50 17.17 19.69
N ILE A 263 9.91 15.92 19.50
CA ILE A 263 9.57 14.82 20.41
C ILE A 263 10.20 15.03 21.79
N ILE A 264 11.47 15.43 21.85
CA ILE A 264 12.15 15.75 23.11
C ILE A 264 11.41 16.86 23.87
N LEU A 265 10.89 17.88 23.17
CA LEU A 265 10.12 18.96 23.79
C LEU A 265 8.75 18.51 24.33
N ILE A 266 8.13 17.51 23.70
CA ILE A 266 6.88 16.91 24.20
C ILE A 266 7.17 16.07 25.44
N GLU A 267 8.23 15.25 25.43
CA GLU A 267 8.59 14.37 26.54
C GLU A 267 9.05 15.14 27.78
N SER A 268 9.75 16.26 27.58
CA SER A 268 10.11 17.19 28.67
C SER A 268 8.92 18.02 29.20
N SER A 269 7.72 17.77 28.70
CA SER A 269 6.47 18.49 29.02
C SER A 269 6.59 20.00 28.83
N HIS A 270 7.41 20.43 27.86
CA HIS A 270 7.52 21.83 27.46
C HIS A 270 6.43 22.24 26.47
N ILE A 271 5.92 21.27 25.70
CA ILE A 271 4.86 21.43 24.70
C ILE A 271 3.83 20.32 24.93
N SER A 272 2.55 20.61 24.68
CA SER A 272 1.47 19.60 24.78
C SER A 272 1.37 18.80 23.48
N SER A 273 0.84 17.57 23.55
CA SER A 273 0.50 16.78 22.36
C SER A 273 -0.40 17.53 21.38
N SER A 274 -1.39 18.27 21.90
CA SER A 274 -2.29 19.11 21.11
C SER A 274 -1.60 20.25 20.35
N THR A 275 -0.51 20.82 20.89
CA THR A 275 0.25 21.91 20.26
C THR A 275 1.36 21.41 19.33
N ALA A 276 1.71 20.13 19.38
CA ALA A 276 2.68 19.53 18.46
C ALA A 276 2.20 19.56 16.99
N LYS A 277 0.90 19.37 16.75
CA LYS A 277 0.29 19.38 15.41
C LYS A 277 0.49 20.70 14.66
N PRO A 278 0.11 21.88 15.21
CA PRO A 278 0.32 23.16 14.53
C PRO A 278 1.81 23.51 14.35
N VAL A 279 2.67 23.13 15.32
CA VAL A 279 4.12 23.32 15.20
C VAL A 279 4.67 22.52 14.01
N PHE A 280 4.27 21.25 13.88
CA PHE A 280 4.69 20.41 12.74
C PHE A 280 4.21 20.98 11.39
N GLN A 281 2.96 21.42 11.29
CA GLN A 281 2.44 22.05 10.07
C GLN A 281 3.24 23.28 9.65
N LYS A 282 3.73 24.07 10.62
CA LYS A 282 4.60 25.21 10.34
C LYS A 282 6.01 24.81 9.95
N MET A 283 6.59 23.78 10.57
CA MET A 283 7.87 23.21 10.14
C MET A 283 7.82 22.78 8.68
N TRP A 284 6.68 22.22 8.25
CA TRP A 284 6.45 21.83 6.86
C TRP A 284 6.38 23.03 5.90
N LYS A 285 5.70 24.11 6.30
CA LYS A 285 5.59 25.35 5.49
C LYS A 285 6.87 26.19 5.48
N ALA A 286 7.68 26.13 6.54
CA ALA A 286 8.86 26.97 6.75
C ALA A 286 10.05 26.15 7.27
N PRO A 287 10.75 25.38 6.40
CA PRO A 287 11.80 24.44 6.81
C PRO A 287 13.06 25.08 7.40
N LYS A 288 13.25 26.39 7.21
CA LYS A 288 14.43 27.11 7.74
C LYS A 288 14.30 27.46 9.23
N LYS A 289 13.10 27.38 9.81
CA LYS A 289 12.88 27.72 11.22
C LYS A 289 13.10 26.50 12.11
N THR A 290 13.81 26.71 13.20
CA THR A 290 13.99 25.66 14.23
C THR A 290 12.73 25.50 15.08
N VAL A 291 12.54 24.32 15.67
CA VAL A 291 11.36 24.04 16.51
C VAL A 291 11.23 25.06 17.65
N GLY A 292 12.33 25.36 18.34
CA GLY A 292 12.32 26.35 19.43
C GLY A 292 11.93 27.77 18.99
N GLN A 293 12.30 28.18 17.77
CA GLN A 293 11.87 29.47 17.21
C GLN A 293 10.37 29.50 16.94
N ILE A 294 9.82 28.42 16.37
CA ILE A 294 8.37 28.33 16.08
C ILE A 294 7.56 28.38 17.38
N VAL A 295 8.02 27.67 18.41
CA VAL A 295 7.33 27.61 19.72
C VAL A 295 7.42 28.95 20.44
N LYS A 296 8.56 29.64 20.36
CA LYS A 296 8.75 30.99 20.94
C LYS A 296 7.95 32.08 20.20
N GLU A 297 7.88 32.04 18.87
CA GLU A 297 7.10 33.00 18.07
C GLU A 297 5.59 32.90 18.31
N GLN A 298 5.10 31.72 18.71
CA GLN A 298 3.69 31.47 18.93
C GLN A 298 3.28 31.39 20.40
N ASP A 299 4.23 31.59 21.31
CA ASP A 299 4.04 31.46 22.75
C ASP A 299 3.35 30.13 23.14
N LEU A 300 3.84 29.02 22.56
CA LEU A 300 3.28 27.68 22.76
C LEU A 300 3.95 26.89 23.90
N TRP A 301 4.74 27.58 24.74
CA TRP A 301 5.36 26.96 25.90
C TRP A 301 4.31 26.67 26.97
N ILE A 302 4.36 25.47 27.56
CA ILE A 302 3.57 25.18 28.75
C ILE A 302 4.16 25.97 29.92
N ILE A 303 3.38 26.90 30.45
CA ILE A 303 3.70 27.61 31.70
C ILE A 303 3.53 26.61 32.86
N LYS A 304 4.64 26.31 33.56
CA LYS A 304 4.65 25.40 34.72
C LYS A 304 4.61 26.15 36.07
N ASP A 305 4.84 27.47 36.05
CA ASP A 305 4.88 28.27 37.27
C ASP A 305 3.47 28.55 37.80
N LYS A 306 3.23 28.15 39.06
CA LYS A 306 1.93 28.33 39.72
C LYS A 306 1.63 29.80 39.99
N GLU A 307 2.63 30.61 40.33
CA GLU A 307 2.41 32.03 40.64
C GLU A 307 2.04 32.81 39.38
N GLU A 308 2.68 32.50 38.25
CA GLU A 308 2.36 33.10 36.96
C GLU A 308 0.94 32.70 36.50
N LEU A 309 0.57 31.42 36.63
CA LEU A 309 -0.78 30.95 36.33
C LEU A 309 -1.83 31.62 37.22
N GLN A 310 -1.56 31.75 38.52
CA GLN A 310 -2.47 32.40 39.46
C GLN A 310 -2.66 33.88 39.13
N ASN A 311 -1.59 34.58 38.74
CA ASN A 311 -1.65 35.97 38.28
C ASN A 311 -2.46 36.12 36.98
N ILE A 312 -2.33 35.18 36.03
CA ILE A 312 -3.12 35.19 34.79
C ILE A 312 -4.59 34.94 35.10
N CYS A 313 -4.90 33.96 35.94
CA CYS A 313 -6.27 33.67 36.38
C CYS A 313 -6.89 34.87 37.10
N GLN A 314 -6.16 35.50 38.03
CA GLN A 314 -6.65 36.66 38.78
C GLN A 314 -6.94 37.84 37.84
N ARG A 315 -6.02 38.16 36.91
CA ARG A 315 -6.28 39.20 35.90
C ARG A 315 -7.52 38.89 35.05
N ARG A 316 -7.75 37.62 34.71
CA ARG A 316 -8.92 37.21 33.92
C ARG A 316 -10.21 37.42 34.73
N VAL A 317 -10.23 36.97 35.97
CA VAL A 317 -11.34 37.15 36.94
C VAL A 317 -11.65 38.64 37.13
N ASP A 318 -10.62 39.46 37.37
CA ASP A 318 -10.79 40.90 37.58
C ASP A 318 -11.31 41.62 36.32
N SER A 319 -10.96 41.13 35.13
CA SER A 319 -11.40 41.71 33.85
C SER A 319 -12.79 41.28 33.39
N HIS A 320 -13.33 40.17 33.90
CA HIS A 320 -14.64 39.63 33.53
C HIS A 320 -15.47 39.26 34.78
N PRO A 321 -15.79 40.23 35.65
CA PRO A 321 -16.49 39.98 36.92
C PRO A 321 -17.90 39.38 36.74
N GLU A 322 -18.51 39.56 35.56
CA GLU A 322 -19.86 39.08 35.25
C GLU A 322 -19.96 37.55 35.10
N GLU A 323 -18.88 36.88 34.67
CA GLU A 323 -18.83 35.41 34.52
C GLU A 323 -18.56 34.68 35.85
N VAL A 324 -18.05 35.43 36.84
CA VAL A 324 -17.62 34.89 38.14
C VAL A 324 -18.72 35.01 39.20
N ASN A 325 -19.75 35.83 38.94
CA ASN A 325 -20.82 36.06 39.89
C ASN A 325 -21.77 34.83 39.96
N PRO A 326 -21.87 34.13 41.10
CA PRO A 326 -22.68 32.91 41.22
C PRO A 326 -24.18 33.15 40.98
N ASP A 327 -24.67 34.38 41.08
CA ASP A 327 -26.07 34.75 40.85
C ASP A 327 -26.48 34.74 39.37
N ASN A 328 -25.53 34.64 38.43
CA ASN A 328 -25.79 34.59 36.98
C ASN A 328 -26.06 33.18 36.43
N TYR A 329 -25.93 32.14 37.26
CA TYR A 329 -26.24 30.76 36.89
C TYR A 329 -27.48 30.28 37.67
N PRO A 330 -28.64 30.06 37.00
CA PRO A 330 -29.79 29.45 37.66
C PRO A 330 -29.46 28.01 38.10
N PRO A 331 -30.15 27.48 39.13
CA PRO A 331 -29.91 26.14 39.68
C PRO A 331 -30.12 24.99 38.68
#